data_AF-A0A377M9B0-F1
#
_entry.id   AF-A0A377M9B0-F1
#
_cell.length_a   1.000
_cell.length_b   1.000
_cell.length_c   1.000
_cell.angle_alpha   90.00
_cell.angle_beta   90.00
_cell.angle_gamma   90.00
#
_symmetry.space_group_name_H-M   'P 1'
#
loop_
_entity.id
_entity.type
_entity.pdbx_description
1 polymer ?
#
loop_
_entity_poly.entity_id
_entity_poly.type
_entity_poly.pdbx_seq_one_letter_code
_entity_poly.pdbx_strand_id
1 'polypeptide(L)'
;MAGAKEIRSKIASVQNTQKITKAMEMVAASKMRKSQDRMAASRPYAETMRKVIGHLANGNLEYKHPYLEERDVKRVGYLVVSTDRGLCGGLNINLFKNCWRI
;
A
#
# COMPACT_ATOMS: atom_id res chain seq x y z
N MET A 1 -11.64 -35.21 -35.58
CA MET A 1 -10.99 -33.87 -35.63
C MET A 1 -11.41 -33.00 -34.44
N ALA A 2 -11.12 -33.40 -33.19
CA ALA A 2 -11.47 -32.61 -32.00
C ALA A 2 -10.31 -31.69 -31.53
N GLY A 3 -9.07 -32.19 -31.55
CA GLY A 3 -7.91 -31.47 -30.98
C GLY A 3 -7.53 -30.15 -31.67
N ALA A 4 -7.61 -30.06 -33.00
CA ALA A 4 -7.19 -28.85 -33.72
C ALA A 4 -8.14 -27.64 -33.53
N LYS A 5 -9.41 -27.89 -33.19
CA LYS A 5 -10.39 -26.83 -32.89
C LYS A 5 -10.23 -26.34 -31.45
N GLU A 6 -10.02 -27.26 -30.51
CA GLU A 6 -9.73 -26.93 -29.10
C GLU A 6 -8.44 -26.14 -28.94
N ILE A 7 -7.37 -26.53 -29.64
CA ILE A 7 -6.09 -25.79 -29.60
C ILE A 7 -6.30 -24.35 -30.09
N ARG A 8 -7.00 -24.16 -31.21
CA ARG A 8 -7.29 -22.81 -31.74
C ARG A 8 -8.13 -21.98 -30.77
N SER A 9 -9.13 -22.59 -30.13
CA SER A 9 -9.94 -21.91 -29.12
C SER A 9 -9.10 -21.49 -27.90
N LYS A 10 -8.20 -22.36 -27.43
CA LYS A 10 -7.30 -22.07 -26.30
C LYS A 10 -6.31 -20.95 -26.64
N ILE A 11 -5.77 -20.92 -27.85
CA ILE A 11 -4.91 -19.83 -28.32
C ILE A 11 -5.66 -18.49 -28.27
N ALA A 12 -6.88 -18.45 -28.83
CA ALA A 12 -7.69 -17.23 -28.81
C ALA A 12 -8.02 -16.76 -27.38
N SER A 13 -8.32 -17.70 -26.47
CA SER A 13 -8.57 -17.41 -25.06
C SER A 13 -7.34 -16.79 -24.37
N VAL A 14 -6.15 -17.40 -24.53
CA VAL A 14 -4.90 -16.89 -23.95
C VAL A 14 -4.53 -15.52 -24.53
N GLN A 15 -4.71 -15.30 -25.84
CA GLN A 15 -4.48 -14.00 -26.47
C GLN A 15 -5.41 -12.92 -25.91
N ASN A 16 -6.67 -13.24 -25.62
CA ASN A 16 -7.59 -12.31 -24.97
C ASN A 16 -7.18 -12.01 -23.53
N THR A 17 -6.81 -13.02 -22.75
CA THR A 17 -6.28 -12.82 -21.39
C THR A 17 -5.03 -11.94 -21.42
N GLN A 18 -4.11 -12.16 -22.35
CA GLN A 18 -2.90 -11.35 -22.51
C GLN A 18 -3.21 -9.87 -22.76
N LYS A 19 -4.19 -9.56 -23.63
CA LYS A 19 -4.63 -8.19 -23.89
C LYS A 19 -5.22 -7.53 -22.64
N ILE A 20 -6.05 -8.25 -21.90
CA ILE A 20 -6.67 -7.77 -20.65
C ILE A 20 -5.58 -7.47 -19.61
N THR A 21 -4.66 -8.41 -19.37
CA THR A 21 -3.58 -8.22 -18.39
C THR A 21 -2.66 -7.08 -18.80
N LYS A 22 -2.40 -6.89 -20.11
CA LYS A 22 -1.60 -5.75 -20.59
C LYS A 22 -2.28 -4.42 -20.32
N ALA A 23 -3.59 -4.33 -20.55
CA ALA A 23 -4.36 -3.15 -20.20
C ALA A 23 -4.36 -2.89 -18.68
N MET A 24 -4.54 -3.93 -17.87
CA MET A 24 -4.47 -3.82 -16.41
C MET A 24 -3.10 -3.34 -15.91
N GLU A 25 -2.01 -3.84 -16.50
CA GLU A 25 -0.63 -3.41 -16.20
C GLU A 25 -0.47 -1.90 -16.45
N MET A 26 -0.90 -1.42 -17.62
CA MET A 26 -0.82 0.01 -17.97
C MET A 26 -1.68 0.88 -17.03
N VAL A 27 -2.88 0.43 -16.69
CA VAL A 27 -3.75 1.12 -15.73
C VAL A 27 -3.12 1.16 -14.33
N ALA A 28 -2.50 0.06 -13.90
CA ALA A 28 -1.82 -0.02 -12.61
C ALA A 28 -0.61 0.93 -12.57
N ALA A 29 0.20 0.95 -13.63
CA ALA A 29 1.34 1.86 -13.76
C ALA A 29 0.91 3.34 -13.72
N SER A 30 -0.16 3.68 -14.42
CA SER A 30 -0.73 5.04 -14.39
C SER A 30 -1.22 5.44 -12.99
N LYS A 31 -1.94 4.54 -12.31
CA LYS A 31 -2.39 4.77 -10.92
C LYS A 31 -1.23 4.90 -9.95
N MET A 32 -0.20 4.08 -10.08
CA MET A 32 1.00 4.13 -9.25
C MET A 32 1.71 5.48 -9.39
N ARG A 33 1.92 5.94 -10.63
CA ARG A 33 2.51 7.27 -10.89
C ARG A 33 1.68 8.38 -10.24
N LYS A 34 0.36 8.38 -10.43
CA LYS A 34 -0.54 9.37 -9.81
C LYS A 34 -0.45 9.37 -8.28
N SER A 35 -0.33 8.19 -7.66
CA SER A 35 -0.15 8.08 -6.21
C SER A 35 1.22 8.60 -5.74
N GLN A 36 2.28 8.35 -6.52
CA GLN A 36 3.62 8.90 -6.24
C GLN A 36 3.64 10.42 -6.34
N ASP A 37 3.01 11.00 -7.37
CA ASP A 37 2.94 12.45 -7.55
C ASP A 37 2.20 13.12 -6.39
N ARG A 38 1.09 12.51 -5.93
CA ARG A 38 0.34 12.96 -4.74
C ARG A 38 1.19 12.91 -3.47
N MET A 39 1.97 11.85 -3.30
CA MET A 39 2.89 11.72 -2.16
C MET A 39 4.00 12.77 -2.22
N ALA A 40 4.56 13.03 -3.41
CA ALA A 40 5.60 14.05 -3.58
C ALA A 40 5.07 15.45 -3.26
N ALA A 41 3.84 15.76 -3.69
CA ALA A 41 3.20 17.04 -3.42
C ALA A 41 2.90 17.26 -1.92
N SER A 42 2.58 16.21 -1.15
CA SER A 42 2.30 16.33 0.29
C SER A 42 3.56 16.32 1.16
N ARG A 43 4.71 15.94 0.59
CA ARG A 43 5.96 15.77 1.33
C ARG A 43 6.48 17.04 2.03
N PRO A 44 6.48 18.23 1.40
CA PRO A 44 6.98 19.45 2.06
C PRO A 44 6.17 19.83 3.31
N TYR A 45 4.85 19.60 3.27
CA TYR A 45 3.97 19.80 4.43
C TYR A 45 4.34 18.84 5.56
N ALA A 46 4.48 17.54 5.27
CA ALA A 46 4.84 16.55 6.27
C ALA A 46 6.21 16.81 6.90
N GLU A 47 7.19 17.26 6.10
CA GLU A 47 8.53 17.62 6.58
C GLU A 47 8.48 18.85 7.51
N THR A 48 7.72 19.88 7.14
CA THR A 48 7.58 21.09 7.95
C THR A 48 6.84 20.81 9.25
N MET A 49 5.75 20.06 9.18
CA MET A 49 4.99 19.62 10.35
C MET A 49 5.85 18.81 11.32
N ARG A 50 6.66 17.86 10.82
CA ARG A 50 7.60 17.10 11.66
C ARG A 50 8.63 17.99 12.33
N LYS A 51 9.16 19.01 11.65
CA LYS A 51 10.10 19.97 12.26
C LYS A 51 9.44 20.74 13.40
N VAL A 52 8.21 21.22 13.21
CA VAL A 52 7.49 21.98 14.25
C VAL A 52 7.16 21.09 15.45
N ILE A 53 6.58 19.91 15.22
CA ILE A 53 6.24 18.96 16.29
C ILE A 53 7.51 18.49 17.02
N GLY A 54 8.61 18.25 16.30
CA GLY A 54 9.89 17.87 16.89
C GLY A 54 10.47 18.94 17.82
N HIS A 55 10.39 20.22 17.42
CA HIS A 55 10.77 21.32 18.31
C HIS A 55 9.87 21.40 19.55
N LEU A 56 8.56 21.17 19.39
CA LEU A 56 7.62 21.17 20.50
C LEU A 56 7.88 20.02 21.48
N ALA A 57 8.16 18.81 20.97
CA ALA A 57 8.42 17.62 21.79
C ALA A 57 9.73 17.72 22.59
N ASN A 58 10.74 18.41 22.06
CA ASN A 58 12.02 18.67 22.76
C ASN A 58 11.98 19.93 23.65
N GLY A 59 10.95 20.75 23.52
CA GLY A 59 10.75 21.93 24.34
C GLY A 59 10.34 21.53 25.76
N ASN A 60 10.93 22.17 26.77
CA ASN A 60 10.56 21.94 28.17
C ASN A 60 9.26 22.71 28.47
N LEU A 61 8.13 22.15 28.05
CA LEU A 61 6.79 22.72 28.24
C LEU A 61 6.31 22.43 29.67
N GLU A 62 5.72 23.43 30.33
CA GLU A 62 5.05 23.24 31.64
C GLU A 62 3.86 22.26 31.53
N TYR A 63 3.26 22.15 30.34
CA TYR A 63 2.16 21.23 30.06
C TYR A 63 2.62 20.05 29.20
N LYS A 64 2.43 18.82 29.69
CA LYS A 64 2.67 17.59 28.93
C LYS A 64 1.38 17.09 28.30
N HIS A 65 1.41 16.88 26.98
CA HIS A 65 0.29 16.29 26.26
C HIS A 65 0.26 14.76 26.49
N PRO A 66 -0.90 14.11 26.68
CA PRO A 66 -0.99 12.65 26.91
C PRO A 66 -0.34 11.76 25.83
N TYR A 67 -0.13 12.30 24.63
CA TYR A 67 0.56 11.61 23.53
C TYR A 67 2.10 11.72 23.57
N LEU A 68 2.64 12.54 24.48
CA LEU A 68 4.08 12.71 24.71
C LEU A 68 4.53 12.05 26.02
N GLU A 69 3.59 11.51 26.80
CA GLU A 69 3.88 10.82 28.06
C GLU A 69 4.23 9.36 27.81
N GLU A 70 5.32 8.91 28.43
CA GLU A 70 5.69 7.50 28.47
C GLU A 70 4.84 6.80 29.53
N ARG A 71 4.16 5.72 29.14
CA ARG A 71 3.22 4.99 30.00
C ARG A 71 3.42 3.50 29.89
N ASP A 72 3.07 2.77 30.95
CA ASP A 72 3.06 1.31 30.91
C ASP A 72 2.09 0.78 29.85
N VAL A 73 2.62 -0.09 28.98
CA VAL A 73 1.88 -0.64 27.85
C VAL A 73 0.98 -1.78 28.33
N LYS A 74 -0.31 -1.48 28.54
CA LYS A 74 -1.33 -2.50 28.89
C LYS A 74 -1.94 -3.21 27.68
N ARG A 75 -2.03 -2.50 26.55
CA ARG A 75 -2.61 -2.97 25.28
C ARG A 75 -1.95 -2.25 24.11
N VAL A 76 -1.74 -2.97 23.01
CA VAL A 76 -1.19 -2.44 21.75
C VAL A 76 -2.29 -2.48 20.69
N GLY A 77 -2.45 -1.39 19.95
CA GLY A 77 -3.32 -1.33 18.78
C GLY A 77 -2.52 -1.52 17.50
N TYR A 78 -3.02 -2.35 16.60
CA TYR A 78 -2.42 -2.55 15.27
C TYR A 78 -3.31 -1.90 14.21
N LEU A 79 -2.70 -1.09 13.35
CA LEU A 79 -3.33 -0.57 12.14
C LEU A 79 -2.68 -1.23 10.93
N VAL A 80 -3.42 -2.12 10.27
CA VAL A 80 -2.98 -2.84 9.07
C VAL A 80 -3.67 -2.24 7.86
N VAL A 81 -2.89 -1.80 6.88
CA VAL A 81 -3.41 -1.22 5.63
C VAL A 81 -3.11 -2.17 4.48
N SER A 82 -4.15 -2.75 3.87
CA SER A 82 -4.06 -3.67 2.74
C SER A 82 -4.70 -3.09 1.48
N THR A 83 -4.67 -3.84 0.37
CA THR A 83 -5.37 -3.45 -0.86
C THR A 83 -6.80 -3.99 -0.88
N ASP A 84 -7.72 -3.22 -1.46
CA ASP A 84 -9.12 -3.64 -1.65
C ASP A 84 -9.30 -4.61 -2.84
N ARG A 85 -8.28 -4.69 -3.72
CA ARG A 85 -8.32 -5.49 -4.96
C ARG A 85 -7.36 -6.68 -4.88
N GLY A 86 -7.74 -7.77 -5.55
CA GLY A 86 -6.90 -8.94 -5.80
C GLY A 86 -5.95 -8.76 -6.99
N LEU A 87 -5.34 -9.87 -7.45
CA LEU A 87 -4.32 -9.89 -8.51
C LEU A 87 -3.10 -8.98 -8.22
N CYS A 88 -2.77 -8.83 -6.93
CA CYS A 88 -1.66 -8.01 -6.43
C CYS A 88 -0.38 -8.82 -6.17
N GLY A 89 -0.25 -9.99 -6.78
CA GLY A 89 0.83 -10.95 -6.48
C GLY A 89 0.87 -11.33 -5.01
N GLY A 90 2.07 -11.35 -4.42
CA GLY A 90 2.29 -11.71 -3.02
C GLY A 90 2.06 -10.60 -1.99
N LEU A 91 1.61 -9.40 -2.39
CA LEU A 91 1.54 -8.22 -1.51
C LEU A 91 0.74 -8.48 -0.22
N ASN A 92 -0.54 -8.82 -0.34
CA ASN A 92 -1.42 -9.01 0.82
C ASN A 92 -1.00 -10.24 1.64
N ILE A 93 -0.57 -11.32 0.99
CA ILE A 93 -0.12 -12.54 1.69
C ILE A 93 1.08 -12.23 2.58
N ASN A 94 2.08 -11.50 2.05
CA ASN A 94 3.26 -11.13 2.82
C ASN A 94 2.94 -10.12 3.93
N LEU A 95 2.03 -9.17 3.67
CA LEU A 95 1.54 -8.22 4.67
C LEU A 95 0.93 -8.95 5.88
N PHE A 96 -0.02 -9.86 5.64
CA PHE A 96 -0.70 -10.56 6.73
C PHE A 96 0.20 -11.58 7.43
N LYS A 97 1.12 -12.24 6.70
CA LYS A 97 2.13 -13.11 7.34
C LYS A 97 3.01 -12.34 8.32
N ASN A 98 3.39 -11.11 8.00
CA ASN A 98 4.17 -10.27 8.91
C ASN A 98 3.33 -9.84 10.12
N CYS A 99 2.06 -9.49 9.92
CA CYS A 99 1.16 -9.16 11.03
C CYS A 99 0.98 -10.34 12.01
N TRP A 100 0.90 -11.56 11.49
CA TRP A 100 0.75 -12.78 12.29
C TRP A 100 2.00 -13.20 13.07
N ARG A 101 3.17 -12.66 12.73
CA ARG A 101 4.44 -12.96 13.42
C ARG A 101 4.67 -12.08 14.66
N ILE A 102 3.82 -11.08 14.87
CA ILE A 102 3.87 -10.16 16.01
C ILE A 102 3.00 -10.72 17.13
#